data_AF-X1AM71-F1
#
_entry.id   AF-X1AM71-F1
#
_cell.length_a   1.000
_cell.length_b   1.000
_cell.length_c   1.000
_cell.angle_alpha   90.00
_cell.angle_beta   90.00
_cell.angle_gamma   90.00
#
_symmetry.space_group_name_H-M   'P 1'
#
loop_
_entity.id
_entity.type
_entity.pdbx_description
1 polymer ?
#
loop_
_entity_poly.entity_id
_entity_poly.type
_entity_poly.pdbx_seq_one_letter_code
_entity_poly.pdbx_strand_id
1 'polypeptide(L)'
;AMKALIKFFCTKSEVEKILSIHGLSFETLLGIIHNSLNDNFEFLDFYLESDKPNIEHFFLADMIKKGHYLATANFDFLIEHALLQTQYPKKKIIPVITERDYQRFSDPEKLYKNKKIPIYKLHSSPKNIITGKDTRNSFINTLKLMGSNQDKNNIIQLEPFKAQMLELISNERTLIIIGYSAKNDYDLISTLKTMKGLKNLIWINHIANGKIKGDLYEYNKPESRDLSKLGDLDQHLTEIKRLNESVNVFRLNANTPKFLEKLLDKKEEISKDKFELNLADWFKAKIKEPSALTKLFISNKI
;
A
#
# COMPACT_ATOMS: atom_id res chain seq x y z
N ALA A 1 -3.80 7.15 -11.26
CA ALA A 1 -2.73 7.84 -10.49
C ALA A 1 -1.56 8.25 -11.38
N MET A 2 -0.61 7.34 -11.65
CA MET A 2 0.67 7.62 -12.33
C MET A 2 0.54 8.41 -13.65
N LYS A 3 -0.35 7.99 -14.55
CA LYS A 3 -0.61 8.68 -15.83
C LYS A 3 -1.05 10.14 -15.67
N ALA A 4 -1.81 10.45 -14.63
CA ALA A 4 -2.26 11.83 -14.39
C ALA A 4 -1.11 12.69 -13.85
N LEU A 5 -0.26 12.15 -12.98
CA LEU A 5 0.95 12.83 -12.50
C LEU A 5 1.89 13.13 -13.66
N ILE A 6 2.18 12.15 -14.52
CA ILE A 6 3.03 12.34 -15.71
C ILE A 6 2.45 13.43 -16.60
N LYS A 7 1.15 13.39 -16.91
CA LYS A 7 0.51 14.43 -17.74
C LYS A 7 0.55 15.83 -17.13
N PHE A 8 0.53 15.94 -15.80
CA PHE A 8 0.54 17.24 -15.12
C PHE A 8 1.96 17.82 -15.01
N PHE A 9 2.91 16.99 -14.58
CA PHE A 9 4.29 17.40 -14.23
C PHE A 9 5.31 17.27 -15.38
N CYS A 10 5.01 16.52 -16.45
CA CYS A 10 5.92 16.32 -17.58
C CYS A 10 5.52 17.12 -18.82
N THR A 11 6.49 17.32 -19.72
CA THR A 11 6.23 17.93 -21.02
C THR A 11 5.43 16.99 -21.90
N LYS A 12 4.43 17.53 -22.63
CA LYS A 12 3.49 16.75 -23.45
C LYS A 12 4.19 15.82 -24.45
N SER A 13 5.33 16.23 -25.02
CA SER A 13 6.09 15.44 -26.00
C SER A 13 6.70 14.15 -25.42
N GLU A 14 6.92 14.10 -24.11
CA GLU A 14 7.58 12.97 -23.44
C GLU A 14 6.59 12.04 -22.72
N VAL A 15 5.31 12.43 -22.59
CA VAL A 15 4.31 11.67 -21.82
C VAL A 15 4.20 10.22 -22.26
N GLU A 16 4.06 9.95 -23.56
CA GLU A 16 3.90 8.58 -24.07
C GLU A 16 5.18 7.76 -23.91
N LYS A 17 6.36 8.38 -24.08
CA LYS A 17 7.65 7.71 -23.86
C LYS A 17 7.81 7.33 -22.39
N ILE A 18 7.53 8.24 -21.47
CA ILE A 18 7.60 7.99 -20.03
C ILE A 18 6.63 6.89 -19.61
N LEU A 19 5.40 6.91 -20.14
CA LEU A 19 4.40 5.86 -19.87
C LEU A 19 4.81 4.47 -20.40
N SER A 20 5.74 4.42 -21.35
CA SER A 20 6.28 3.17 -21.91
C SER A 20 7.49 2.62 -21.15
N ILE A 21 8.04 3.36 -20.17
CA ILE A 21 9.18 2.91 -19.37
C ILE A 21 8.75 1.74 -18.48
N HIS A 22 9.27 0.55 -18.80
CA HIS A 22 9.12 -0.63 -17.95
C HIS A 22 9.92 -0.44 -16.64
N GLY A 23 9.27 -0.71 -15.50
CA GLY A 23 9.91 -0.64 -14.19
C GLY A 23 9.87 0.73 -13.50
N LEU A 24 9.28 1.76 -14.12
CA LEU A 24 9.03 3.02 -13.42
C LEU A 24 8.00 2.78 -12.29
N SER A 25 8.46 2.83 -11.04
CA SER A 25 7.58 2.73 -9.88
C SER A 25 6.91 4.06 -9.57
N PHE A 26 5.81 4.00 -8.83
CA PHE A 26 5.11 5.19 -8.38
C PHE A 26 6.01 6.03 -7.47
N GLU A 27 6.70 5.38 -6.55
CA GLU A 27 7.63 5.94 -5.56
C GLU A 27 8.80 6.66 -6.23
N THR A 28 9.35 6.05 -7.29
CA THR A 28 10.43 6.65 -8.09
C THR A 28 9.95 7.94 -8.75
N LEU A 29 8.76 7.91 -9.36
CA LEU A 29 8.15 9.10 -9.95
C LEU A 29 7.91 10.20 -8.90
N LEU A 30 7.41 9.83 -7.71
CA LEU A 30 7.23 10.78 -6.61
C LEU A 30 8.56 11.41 -6.18
N GLY A 31 9.61 10.60 -6.02
CA GLY A 31 10.95 11.09 -5.67
C GLY A 31 11.49 12.10 -6.69
N ILE A 32 11.34 11.82 -7.99
CA ILE A 32 11.80 12.73 -9.05
C ILE A 32 11.03 14.05 -9.04
N ILE A 33 9.70 14.00 -8.93
CA ILE A 33 8.85 15.20 -8.87
C ILE A 33 9.23 16.06 -7.66
N HIS A 34 9.33 15.43 -6.48
CA HIS A 34 9.69 16.12 -5.25
C HIS A 34 11.07 16.76 -5.33
N ASN A 35 12.10 16.03 -5.77
CA ASN A 35 13.45 16.57 -5.90
C ASN A 35 13.54 17.74 -6.90
N SER A 36 12.61 17.80 -7.86
CA SER A 36 12.57 18.86 -8.87
C SER A 36 11.78 20.10 -8.42
N LEU A 37 10.80 19.94 -7.53
CA LEU A 37 9.92 21.01 -7.08
C LEU A 37 10.21 21.49 -5.65
N ASN A 38 10.93 20.67 -4.88
CA ASN A 38 11.12 20.81 -3.43
C ASN A 38 9.77 21.04 -2.70
N ASP A 39 8.75 20.26 -3.06
CA ASP A 39 7.40 20.38 -2.52
C ASP A 39 7.19 19.53 -1.25
N ASN A 40 6.05 19.68 -0.58
CA ASN A 40 5.69 18.83 0.55
C ASN A 40 4.74 17.68 0.16
N PHE A 41 4.87 17.19 -1.08
CA PHE A 41 3.94 16.24 -1.71
C PHE A 41 2.47 16.65 -1.63
N GLU A 42 2.18 17.96 -1.68
CA GLU A 42 0.80 18.48 -1.56
C GLU A 42 -0.13 17.90 -2.63
N PHE A 43 0.40 17.56 -3.80
CA PHE A 43 -0.37 16.92 -4.86
C PHE A 43 -0.91 15.53 -4.49
N LEU A 44 -0.37 14.87 -3.46
CA LEU A 44 -0.91 13.61 -2.93
C LEU A 44 -2.12 13.82 -2.04
N ASP A 45 -2.39 15.06 -1.60
CA ASP A 45 -3.53 15.38 -0.74
C ASP A 45 -4.87 15.07 -1.43
N PHE A 46 -4.90 15.02 -2.76
CA PHE A 46 -6.07 14.54 -3.51
C PHE A 46 -6.59 13.19 -3.00
N TYR A 47 -5.70 12.24 -2.71
CA TYR A 47 -6.11 10.91 -2.25
C TYR A 47 -6.66 10.92 -0.81
N LEU A 48 -6.45 12.01 -0.08
CA LEU A 48 -6.96 12.22 1.27
C LEU A 48 -8.36 12.85 1.29
N GLU A 49 -8.82 13.38 0.16
CA GLU A 49 -10.14 14.01 0.02
C GLU A 49 -11.29 12.99 0.06
N SER A 50 -10.99 11.72 -0.22
CA SER A 50 -12.00 10.67 -0.21
C SER A 50 -12.29 10.19 1.21
N ASP A 51 -13.54 10.30 1.61
CA ASP A 51 -14.10 9.73 2.83
C ASP A 51 -15.02 8.53 2.55
N LYS A 52 -14.90 7.94 1.35
CA LYS A 52 -15.77 6.86 0.85
C LYS A 52 -15.00 5.53 0.75
N PRO A 53 -14.95 4.73 1.84
CA PRO A 53 -14.37 3.40 1.80
C PRO A 53 -15.17 2.48 0.90
N ASN A 54 -14.48 1.58 0.20
CA ASN A 54 -15.10 0.50 -0.54
C ASN A 54 -15.21 -0.78 0.31
N ILE A 55 -15.74 -1.86 -0.29
CA ILE A 55 -15.92 -3.17 0.33
C ILE A 55 -14.64 -3.74 0.97
N GLU A 56 -13.47 -3.54 0.37
CA GLU A 56 -12.20 -4.05 0.90
C GLU A 56 -11.87 -3.35 2.22
N HIS A 57 -12.09 -2.04 2.32
CA HIS A 57 -11.89 -1.29 3.55
C HIS A 57 -12.84 -1.75 4.66
N PHE A 58 -14.11 -2.01 4.34
CA PHE A 58 -15.07 -2.53 5.31
C PHE A 58 -14.72 -3.96 5.76
N PHE A 59 -14.25 -4.81 4.84
CA PHE A 59 -13.74 -6.13 5.18
C PHE A 59 -12.54 -6.05 6.13
N LEU A 60 -11.55 -5.21 5.83
CA LEU A 60 -10.39 -5.03 6.70
C LEU A 60 -10.78 -4.43 8.07
N ALA A 61 -11.73 -3.50 8.09
CA ALA A 61 -12.31 -2.94 9.31
C ALA A 61 -13.03 -4.01 10.16
N ASP A 62 -13.72 -4.95 9.53
CA ASP A 62 -14.33 -6.09 10.23
C ASP A 62 -13.27 -7.05 10.78
N MET A 63 -12.25 -7.38 9.99
CA MET A 63 -11.17 -8.28 10.43
C MET A 63 -10.38 -7.71 11.62
N ILE A 64 -10.03 -6.43 11.59
CA ILE A 64 -9.33 -5.80 12.71
C ILE A 64 -10.22 -5.75 13.97
N LYS A 65 -11.53 -5.54 13.84
CA LYS A 65 -12.48 -5.62 14.97
C LYS A 65 -12.53 -7.01 15.60
N LYS A 66 -12.34 -8.07 14.79
CA LYS A 66 -12.29 -9.47 15.22
C LYS A 66 -10.95 -9.89 15.84
N GLY A 67 -9.98 -8.98 15.97
CA GLY A 67 -8.69 -9.26 16.61
C GLY A 67 -7.57 -9.60 15.63
N HIS A 68 -7.79 -9.49 14.33
CA HIS A 68 -6.72 -9.68 13.33
C HIS A 68 -5.83 -8.44 13.24
N TYR A 69 -4.56 -8.64 12.91
CA TYR A 69 -3.61 -7.54 12.77
C TYR A 69 -3.64 -6.96 11.36
N LEU A 70 -3.44 -5.65 11.24
CA LEU A 70 -3.56 -4.93 9.98
C LEU A 70 -2.39 -3.97 9.79
N ALA A 71 -1.70 -4.14 8.68
CA ALA A 71 -0.75 -3.18 8.15
C ALA A 71 -1.20 -2.77 6.75
N THR A 72 -0.92 -1.53 6.36
CA THR A 72 -1.23 -1.04 5.01
C THR A 72 -0.13 -0.13 4.49
N ALA A 73 0.18 -0.27 3.21
CA ALA A 73 1.01 0.67 2.45
C ALA A 73 0.23 1.93 2.03
N ASN A 74 -1.10 1.92 2.11
CA ASN A 74 -1.89 3.08 1.75
C ASN A 74 -1.71 4.22 2.77
N PHE A 75 -1.43 5.42 2.26
CA PHE A 75 -1.30 6.63 3.07
C PHE A 75 -2.62 7.39 3.28
N ASP A 76 -3.69 6.98 2.59
CA ASP A 76 -5.05 7.49 2.76
C ASP A 76 -5.66 7.13 4.12
N PHE A 77 -6.92 7.52 4.35
CA PHE A 77 -7.64 7.31 5.61
C PHE A 77 -8.82 6.35 5.50
N LEU A 78 -8.92 5.57 4.42
CA LEU A 78 -10.17 4.87 4.09
C LEU A 78 -10.49 3.73 5.06
N ILE A 79 -9.47 3.08 5.64
CA ILE A 79 -9.66 2.06 6.68
C ILE A 79 -10.18 2.70 7.98
N GLU A 80 -9.60 3.83 8.37
CA GLU A 80 -10.06 4.61 9.51
C GLU A 80 -11.50 5.11 9.31
N HIS A 81 -11.83 5.62 8.11
CA HIS A 81 -13.18 6.02 7.75
C HIS A 81 -14.16 4.84 7.80
N ALA A 82 -13.78 3.66 7.30
CA ALA A 82 -14.61 2.46 7.40
C ALA A 82 -14.93 2.11 8.87
N LEU A 83 -13.93 2.15 9.75
CA LEU A 83 -14.14 1.91 11.18
C LEU A 83 -15.10 2.93 11.81
N LEU A 84 -14.92 4.21 11.50
CA LEU A 84 -15.80 5.29 11.98
C LEU A 84 -17.24 5.12 11.46
N GLN A 85 -17.43 4.75 10.20
CA GLN A 85 -18.74 4.51 9.59
C GLN A 85 -19.45 3.30 10.20
N THR A 86 -18.71 2.25 10.61
CA THR A 86 -19.26 1.14 11.42
C THR A 86 -19.44 1.47 12.91
N GLN A 87 -19.42 2.76 13.28
CA GLN A 87 -19.61 3.28 14.63
C GLN A 87 -18.59 2.77 15.67
N TYR A 88 -17.41 2.32 15.22
CA TYR A 88 -16.36 1.91 16.14
C TYR A 88 -15.85 3.13 16.92
N PRO A 89 -15.67 3.05 18.26
CA PRO A 89 -15.36 4.23 19.04
C PRO A 89 -14.04 4.89 18.60
N LYS A 90 -14.10 6.15 18.14
CA LYS A 90 -12.93 6.92 17.65
C LYS A 90 -11.69 6.81 18.55
N LYS A 91 -11.87 6.92 19.87
CA LYS A 91 -10.80 6.81 20.89
C LYS A 91 -10.11 5.44 20.98
N LYS A 92 -10.66 4.42 20.32
CA LYS A 92 -10.15 3.05 20.30
C LYS A 92 -9.41 2.73 19.00
N ILE A 93 -9.49 3.59 17.98
CA ILE A 93 -8.74 3.46 16.73
C ILE A 93 -7.36 4.08 16.95
N ILE A 94 -6.29 3.33 16.67
CA ILE A 94 -4.91 3.77 16.91
C ILE A 94 -4.14 3.70 15.59
N PRO A 95 -4.16 4.74 14.74
CA PRO A 95 -3.27 4.82 13.59
C PRO A 95 -1.82 4.93 14.09
N VAL A 96 -0.99 3.97 13.68
CA VAL A 96 0.43 3.90 14.01
C VAL A 96 1.20 4.37 12.78
N ILE A 97 1.70 5.61 12.83
CA ILE A 97 2.22 6.33 11.66
C ILE A 97 3.71 6.65 11.81
N THR A 98 4.07 7.36 12.89
CA THR A 98 5.44 7.82 13.12
C THR A 98 6.25 6.77 13.87
N GLU A 99 7.58 6.84 13.79
CA GLU A 99 8.47 5.96 14.57
C GLU A 99 8.11 5.93 16.07
N ARG A 100 7.79 7.09 16.65
CA ARG A 100 7.33 7.19 18.05
C ARG A 100 6.04 6.42 18.30
N ASP A 101 5.13 6.39 17.32
CA ASP A 101 3.92 5.60 17.43
C ASP A 101 4.24 4.11 17.39
N TYR A 102 5.14 3.67 16.48
CA TYR A 102 5.61 2.28 16.40
C TYR A 102 6.27 1.82 17.70
N GLN A 103 7.09 2.66 18.32
CA GLN A 103 7.70 2.38 19.62
C GLN A 103 6.66 2.28 20.74
N ARG A 104 5.69 3.21 20.76
CA ARG A 104 4.63 3.27 21.80
C ARG A 104 3.61 2.13 21.68
N PHE A 105 3.31 1.71 20.46
CA PHE A 105 2.25 0.76 20.12
C PHE A 105 2.83 -0.53 19.54
N SER A 106 3.97 -0.95 20.06
CA SER A 106 4.72 -2.11 19.59
C SER A 106 4.09 -3.45 19.97
N ASP A 107 3.29 -3.48 21.04
CA ASP A 107 2.57 -4.67 21.51
C ASP A 107 1.07 -4.58 21.13
N PRO A 108 0.66 -5.19 20.00
CA PRO A 108 -0.74 -5.20 19.58
C PRO A 108 -1.62 -5.99 20.56
N GLU A 109 -1.13 -7.05 21.20
CA GLU A 109 -1.94 -7.86 22.13
C GLU A 109 -2.40 -7.03 23.33
N LYS A 110 -1.51 -6.20 23.89
CA LYS A 110 -1.85 -5.26 24.95
C LYS A 110 -2.88 -4.23 24.51
N LEU A 111 -2.86 -3.81 23.25
CA LEU A 111 -3.88 -2.90 22.71
C LEU A 111 -5.25 -3.58 22.60
N TYR A 112 -5.29 -4.80 22.06
CA TYR A 112 -6.52 -5.58 21.95
C TYR A 112 -7.15 -5.89 23.31
N LYS A 113 -6.35 -6.23 24.33
CA LYS A 113 -6.82 -6.39 25.72
C LYS A 113 -7.53 -5.13 26.24
N ASN A 114 -7.12 -3.95 25.79
CA ASN A 114 -7.74 -2.66 26.11
C ASN A 114 -8.83 -2.22 25.13
N LYS A 115 -9.30 -3.13 24.26
CA LYS A 115 -10.25 -2.87 23.17
C LYS A 115 -9.79 -1.73 22.24
N LYS A 116 -8.48 -1.60 22.02
CA LYS A 116 -7.89 -0.65 21.07
C LYS A 116 -7.37 -1.43 19.87
N ILE A 117 -7.56 -0.88 18.67
CA ILE A 117 -7.17 -1.50 17.42
C ILE A 117 -6.06 -0.69 16.73
N PRO A 118 -4.85 -1.25 16.57
CA PRO A 118 -3.77 -0.58 15.86
C PRO A 118 -3.89 -0.75 14.34
N ILE A 119 -3.70 0.33 13.58
CA ILE A 119 -3.58 0.30 12.12
C ILE A 119 -2.16 0.75 11.78
N TYR A 120 -1.31 -0.19 11.35
CA TYR A 120 0.09 0.09 11.05
C TYR A 120 0.24 0.65 9.63
N LYS A 121 0.67 1.91 9.49
CA LYS A 121 0.84 2.60 8.20
C LYS A 121 2.29 2.48 7.71
N LEU A 122 2.55 1.53 6.82
CA LEU A 122 3.89 1.21 6.32
C LEU A 122 4.50 2.37 5.51
N HIS A 123 3.71 3.07 4.70
CA HIS A 123 4.19 4.27 3.98
C HIS A 123 3.88 5.57 4.71
N SER A 124 3.62 5.48 6.03
CA SER A 124 3.18 6.63 6.84
C SER A 124 1.88 7.26 6.30
N SER A 125 1.51 8.43 6.81
CA SER A 125 0.39 9.21 6.33
C SER A 125 0.61 10.68 6.74
N PRO A 126 0.14 11.68 5.96
CA PRO A 126 0.40 13.08 6.28
C PRO A 126 -0.36 13.60 7.51
N LYS A 127 -1.38 12.88 7.99
CA LYS A 127 -2.12 13.25 9.20
C LYS A 127 -2.60 12.03 9.94
N ASN A 128 -2.76 12.14 11.26
CA ASN A 128 -3.57 11.20 12.02
C ASN A 128 -5.00 11.76 12.14
N ILE A 129 -5.96 11.26 11.36
CA ILE A 129 -7.34 11.79 11.41
C ILE A 129 -8.09 11.50 12.72
N ILE A 130 -7.59 10.54 13.51
CA ILE A 130 -8.17 10.21 14.81
C ILE A 130 -7.75 11.22 15.88
N THR A 131 -6.46 11.56 15.95
CA THR A 131 -5.93 12.49 16.95
C THR A 131 -5.86 13.93 16.47
N GLY A 132 -5.93 14.17 15.16
CA GLY A 132 -5.73 15.47 14.52
C GLY A 132 -4.26 15.85 14.32
N LYS A 133 -3.32 15.06 14.84
CA LYS A 133 -1.87 15.35 14.77
C LYS A 133 -1.38 15.38 13.32
N ASP A 134 -0.60 16.41 12.98
CA ASP A 134 0.16 16.48 11.75
C ASP A 134 1.33 15.48 11.77
N THR A 135 1.42 14.65 10.75
CA THR A 135 2.47 13.64 10.57
C THR A 135 3.16 13.78 9.21
N ARG A 136 2.98 14.90 8.52
CA ARG A 136 3.48 15.16 7.16
C ARG A 136 4.99 15.01 7.05
N ASN A 137 5.76 15.46 8.04
CA ASN A 137 7.22 15.28 8.03
C ASN A 137 7.63 13.80 8.00
N SER A 138 6.92 12.94 8.75
CA SER A 138 7.16 11.49 8.72
C SER A 138 6.81 10.90 7.36
N PHE A 139 5.71 11.36 6.76
CA PHE A 139 5.28 10.94 5.43
C PHE A 139 6.28 11.35 4.33
N ILE A 140 6.71 12.61 4.32
CA ILE A 140 7.74 13.11 3.41
C ILE A 140 9.03 12.29 3.54
N ASN A 141 9.48 12.04 4.77
CA ASN A 141 10.72 11.27 5.00
C ASN A 141 10.61 9.84 4.48
N THR A 142 9.48 9.15 4.72
CA THR A 142 9.26 7.80 4.19
C THR A 142 9.27 7.80 2.66
N LEU A 143 8.55 8.72 2.01
CA LEU A 143 8.54 8.82 0.55
C LEU A 143 9.91 9.18 -0.04
N LYS A 144 10.66 10.06 0.62
CA LYS A 144 12.03 10.39 0.23
C LYS A 144 12.92 9.16 0.24
N LEU A 145 12.89 8.36 1.31
CA LEU A 145 13.68 7.14 1.42
C LEU A 145 13.33 6.13 0.32
N MET A 146 12.05 5.98 0.02
CA MET A 146 11.59 5.11 -1.07
C MET A 146 12.02 5.63 -2.44
N GLY A 147 11.95 6.95 -2.64
CA GLY A 147 12.30 7.62 -3.89
C GLY A 147 13.81 7.84 -4.11
N SER A 148 14.65 7.80 -3.07
CA SER A 148 16.11 7.98 -3.16
C SER A 148 16.88 6.69 -3.39
N ASN A 149 16.25 5.53 -3.21
CA ASN A 149 16.85 4.21 -3.45
C ASN A 149 16.93 3.87 -4.96
N GLN A 150 17.24 4.86 -5.81
CA GLN A 150 17.30 4.78 -7.28
C GLN A 150 18.59 4.14 -7.81
N ASP A 151 19.60 3.95 -6.96
CA ASP A 151 20.81 3.22 -7.37
C ASP A 151 20.48 1.73 -7.52
N LYS A 152 20.73 1.19 -8.71
CA LYS A 152 20.45 -0.19 -9.15
C LYS A 152 20.91 -1.33 -8.21
N ASN A 153 21.66 -0.99 -7.15
CA ASN A 153 22.21 -1.92 -6.17
C ASN A 153 21.56 -1.82 -4.78
N ASN A 154 20.71 -0.81 -4.52
CA ASN A 154 20.07 -0.64 -3.21
C ASN A 154 18.67 -1.23 -3.23
N ILE A 155 18.44 -2.25 -2.40
CA ILE A 155 17.14 -2.86 -2.20
C ILE A 155 16.24 -1.81 -1.54
N ILE A 156 15.17 -1.38 -2.24
CA ILE A 156 14.12 -0.58 -1.61
C ILE A 156 13.53 -1.45 -0.49
N GLN A 157 13.71 -1.02 0.76
CA GLN A 157 13.19 -1.70 1.94
C GLN A 157 12.39 -0.73 2.78
N LEU A 158 11.40 -1.27 3.49
CA LEU A 158 10.72 -0.55 4.56
C LEU A 158 11.73 -0.05 5.59
N GLU A 159 11.43 1.07 6.24
CA GLU A 159 12.21 1.54 7.38
C GLU A 159 12.34 0.41 8.43
N PRO A 160 13.52 0.23 9.06
CA PRO A 160 13.78 -0.96 9.88
C PRO A 160 12.74 -1.24 10.96
N PHE A 161 12.24 -0.20 11.63
CA PHE A 161 11.21 -0.36 12.67
C PHE A 161 9.86 -0.83 12.12
N LYS A 162 9.53 -0.52 10.86
CA LYS A 162 8.30 -0.98 10.19
C LYS A 162 8.43 -2.42 9.74
N ALA A 163 9.60 -2.78 9.17
CA ALA A 163 9.90 -4.16 8.80
C ALA A 163 9.86 -5.09 10.03
N GLN A 164 10.50 -4.68 11.13
CA GLN A 164 10.47 -5.41 12.40
C GLN A 164 9.04 -5.56 12.95
N MET A 165 8.22 -4.50 12.87
CA MET A 165 6.83 -4.58 13.29
C MET A 165 6.03 -5.56 12.43
N LEU A 166 6.22 -5.52 11.10
CA LEU A 166 5.54 -6.42 10.17
C LEU A 166 5.92 -7.88 10.43
N GLU A 167 7.20 -8.16 10.69
CA GLU A 167 7.67 -9.50 11.08
C GLU A 167 7.05 -9.93 12.41
N LEU A 168 7.05 -9.07 13.43
CA LEU A 168 6.47 -9.36 14.74
C LEU A 168 4.99 -9.74 14.66
N ILE A 169 4.17 -8.94 13.94
CA ILE A 169 2.73 -9.19 13.82
C ILE A 169 2.40 -10.37 12.90
N SER A 170 3.34 -10.78 12.04
CA SER A 170 3.17 -11.91 11.10
C SER A 170 3.74 -13.22 11.61
N ASN A 171 4.55 -13.19 12.67
CA ASN A 171 5.21 -14.35 13.23
C ASN A 171 4.20 -15.43 13.65
N GLU A 172 4.46 -16.66 13.26
CA GLU A 172 3.66 -17.87 13.52
C GLU A 172 2.20 -17.77 13.01
N ARG A 173 1.93 -16.86 12.07
CA ARG A 173 0.58 -16.52 11.56
C ARG A 173 0.49 -16.68 10.03
N THR A 174 -0.74 -16.53 9.54
CA THR A 174 -1.04 -16.42 8.11
C THR A 174 -1.12 -14.95 7.73
N LEU A 175 -0.27 -14.51 6.81
CA LEU A 175 -0.31 -13.18 6.22
C LEU A 175 -1.15 -13.23 4.95
N ILE A 176 -2.19 -12.39 4.88
CA ILE A 176 -3.04 -12.25 3.70
C ILE A 176 -2.79 -10.88 3.07
N ILE A 177 -2.44 -10.85 1.79
CA ILE A 177 -2.20 -9.64 1.02
C ILE A 177 -3.39 -9.42 0.07
N ILE A 178 -3.99 -8.22 0.14
CA ILE A 178 -5.19 -7.84 -0.61
C ILE A 178 -4.96 -6.46 -1.24
N GLY A 179 -5.43 -6.27 -2.48
CA GLY A 179 -5.38 -4.95 -3.14
C GLY A 179 -3.99 -4.56 -3.65
N TYR A 180 -3.06 -5.52 -3.74
CA TYR A 180 -1.68 -5.27 -4.10
C TYR A 180 -1.29 -6.11 -5.32
N SER A 181 -0.78 -5.43 -6.36
CA SER A 181 -0.54 -6.04 -7.69
C SER A 181 0.83 -6.71 -7.83
N ALA A 182 1.74 -6.47 -6.89
CA ALA A 182 3.18 -6.78 -6.97
C ALA A 182 3.93 -6.13 -8.14
N LYS A 183 3.29 -5.22 -8.90
CA LYS A 183 3.95 -4.55 -10.02
C LYS A 183 4.71 -3.33 -9.55
N ASN A 184 6.01 -3.32 -9.81
CA ASN A 184 6.94 -2.22 -9.53
C ASN A 184 7.02 -1.80 -8.06
N ASP A 185 6.56 -2.65 -7.13
CA ASP A 185 6.67 -2.36 -5.70
C ASP A 185 7.58 -3.38 -5.03
N TYR A 186 8.78 -2.88 -4.69
CA TYR A 186 9.91 -3.69 -4.26
C TYR A 186 10.05 -3.72 -2.74
N ASP A 187 9.35 -2.87 -1.99
CA ASP A 187 9.59 -2.70 -0.56
C ASP A 187 8.99 -3.83 0.30
N LEU A 188 7.73 -4.18 0.05
CA LEU A 188 7.04 -5.26 0.72
C LEU A 188 7.59 -6.60 0.24
N ILE A 189 7.82 -6.76 -1.07
CA ILE A 189 8.39 -7.98 -1.63
C ILE A 189 9.78 -8.26 -1.06
N SER A 190 10.65 -7.25 -0.96
CA SER A 190 11.99 -7.42 -0.36
C SER A 190 11.90 -7.79 1.13
N THR A 191 10.97 -7.18 1.86
CA THR A 191 10.71 -7.49 3.27
C THR A 191 10.21 -8.93 3.43
N LEU A 192 9.25 -9.37 2.61
CA LEU A 192 8.69 -10.73 2.66
C LEU A 192 9.73 -11.82 2.36
N LYS A 193 10.70 -11.52 1.49
CA LYS A 193 11.81 -12.43 1.17
C LYS A 193 12.76 -12.67 2.35
N THR A 194 12.80 -11.77 3.33
CA THR A 194 13.73 -11.83 4.47
C THR A 194 13.05 -12.17 5.80
N MET A 195 11.72 -12.07 5.84
CA MET A 195 10.90 -12.32 7.03
C MET A 195 10.98 -13.76 7.50
N LYS A 196 11.20 -13.96 8.80
CA LYS A 196 11.24 -15.28 9.43
C LYS A 196 9.94 -15.56 10.20
N GLY A 197 9.66 -16.84 10.42
CA GLY A 197 8.54 -17.29 11.26
C GLY A 197 7.13 -17.13 10.65
N LEU A 198 7.00 -16.59 9.44
CA LEU A 198 5.72 -16.60 8.71
C LEU A 198 5.31 -18.05 8.41
N LYS A 199 4.06 -18.45 8.72
CA LYS A 199 3.58 -19.81 8.41
C LYS A 199 3.03 -19.92 7.00
N ASN A 200 2.09 -19.03 6.68
CA ASN A 200 1.42 -19.03 5.39
C ASN A 200 1.39 -17.62 4.83
N LEU A 201 1.68 -17.48 3.54
CA LEU A 201 1.48 -16.29 2.75
C LEU A 201 0.35 -16.56 1.76
N ILE A 202 -0.74 -15.80 1.83
CA ILE A 202 -1.85 -15.89 0.87
C ILE A 202 -1.96 -14.57 0.14
N TRP A 203 -1.75 -14.62 -1.17
CA TRP A 203 -1.85 -13.46 -2.04
C TRP A 203 -3.18 -13.45 -2.80
N ILE A 204 -4.07 -12.51 -2.51
CA ILE A 204 -5.33 -12.36 -3.26
C ILE A 204 -5.08 -11.52 -4.50
N ASN A 205 -5.00 -12.18 -5.64
CA ASN A 205 -4.84 -11.55 -6.94
C ASN A 205 -6.21 -11.26 -7.57
N HIS A 206 -6.45 -9.97 -7.85
CA HIS A 206 -7.72 -9.52 -8.42
C HIS A 206 -7.84 -9.88 -9.91
N ILE A 207 -8.90 -10.61 -10.25
CA ILE A 207 -9.30 -10.86 -11.64
C ILE A 207 -10.72 -10.33 -11.83
N ALA A 208 -10.88 -9.31 -12.69
CA ALA A 208 -12.18 -8.65 -12.92
C ALA A 208 -13.30 -9.64 -13.30
N ASN A 209 -12.98 -10.61 -14.17
CA ASN A 209 -13.88 -11.68 -14.60
C ASN A 209 -13.68 -12.99 -13.81
N GLY A 210 -13.02 -12.93 -12.66
CA GLY A 210 -12.72 -14.07 -11.82
C GLY A 210 -13.97 -14.69 -11.18
N LYS A 211 -13.89 -15.98 -10.87
CA LYS A 211 -14.95 -16.70 -10.14
C LYS A 211 -15.07 -16.17 -8.72
N ILE A 212 -16.28 -16.27 -8.16
CA ILE A 212 -16.53 -15.83 -6.79
C ILE A 212 -15.85 -16.74 -5.75
N LYS A 213 -15.72 -18.04 -6.00
CA LYS A 213 -14.99 -18.95 -5.10
C LYS A 213 -13.46 -18.81 -5.21
N GLY A 214 -12.99 -18.13 -6.26
CA GLY A 214 -11.60 -18.06 -6.64
C GLY A 214 -10.99 -19.39 -7.08
N ASP A 215 -9.80 -19.32 -7.67
CA ASP A 215 -8.95 -20.47 -7.96
C ASP A 215 -7.67 -20.33 -7.10
N LEU A 216 -7.39 -21.34 -6.26
CA LEU A 216 -6.25 -21.35 -5.33
C LEU A 216 -5.07 -22.10 -5.95
N TYR A 217 -3.90 -21.48 -5.91
CA TYR A 217 -2.63 -22.05 -6.38
C TYR A 217 -1.66 -22.10 -5.21
N GLU A 218 -0.93 -23.20 -5.08
CA GLU A 218 0.14 -23.37 -4.11
C GLU A 218 1.49 -23.38 -4.83
N TYR A 219 2.48 -22.70 -4.26
CA TYR A 219 3.82 -22.62 -4.81
C TYR A 219 4.74 -23.57 -4.06
N ASN A 220 5.33 -24.48 -4.82
CA ASN A 220 6.37 -25.38 -4.35
C ASN A 220 7.75 -24.78 -4.57
N LYS A 221 8.74 -25.33 -3.87
CA LYS A 221 10.14 -24.96 -4.11
C LYS A 221 10.48 -25.29 -5.58
N PRO A 222 10.96 -24.31 -6.37
CA PRO A 222 11.22 -24.55 -7.78
C PRO A 222 12.46 -25.45 -7.96
N GLU A 223 12.39 -26.40 -8.88
CA GLU A 223 13.53 -27.25 -9.26
C GLU A 223 14.57 -26.48 -10.09
N SER A 224 14.12 -25.52 -10.90
CA SER A 224 14.95 -24.65 -11.74
C SER A 224 15.11 -23.25 -11.15
N ARG A 225 16.28 -22.63 -11.37
CA ARG A 225 16.53 -21.22 -11.02
C ARG A 225 16.01 -20.24 -12.07
N ASP A 226 15.70 -20.71 -13.28
CA ASP A 226 15.19 -19.85 -14.34
C ASP A 226 13.69 -19.61 -14.16
N LEU A 227 13.35 -18.39 -13.72
CA LEU A 227 11.98 -17.92 -13.50
C LEU A 227 11.52 -16.97 -14.60
N SER A 228 12.33 -16.74 -15.65
CA SER A 228 12.11 -15.71 -16.67
C SER A 228 10.83 -15.89 -17.50
N LYS A 229 10.24 -17.09 -17.47
CA LYS A 229 8.99 -17.42 -18.18
C LYS A 229 7.72 -17.17 -17.36
N LEU A 230 7.86 -16.82 -16.08
CA LEU A 230 6.74 -16.57 -15.19
C LEU A 230 6.30 -15.10 -15.26
N GLY A 231 5.02 -14.83 -14.98
CA GLY A 231 4.57 -13.45 -14.77
C GLY A 231 5.15 -12.85 -13.49
N ASP A 232 5.21 -11.52 -13.39
CA ASP A 232 5.85 -10.79 -12.27
C ASP A 232 5.49 -11.33 -10.88
N LEU A 233 4.18 -11.49 -10.61
CA LEU A 233 3.70 -12.01 -9.32
C LEU A 233 4.14 -13.46 -9.08
N ASP A 234 4.06 -14.31 -10.10
CA ASP A 234 4.47 -15.73 -10.00
C ASP A 234 5.97 -15.84 -9.70
N GLN A 235 6.78 -14.99 -10.33
CA GLN A 235 8.21 -14.89 -10.05
C GLN A 235 8.46 -14.50 -8.58
N HIS A 236 7.79 -13.45 -8.09
CA HIS A 236 7.97 -12.99 -6.71
C HIS A 236 7.55 -14.02 -5.67
N LEU A 237 6.38 -14.66 -5.85
CA LEU A 237 5.90 -15.70 -4.93
C LEU A 237 6.82 -16.93 -4.92
N THR A 238 7.32 -17.33 -6.10
CA THR A 238 8.28 -18.42 -6.23
C THR A 238 9.62 -18.08 -5.55
N GLU A 239 10.10 -16.84 -5.70
CA GLU A 239 11.31 -16.37 -5.02
C GLU A 239 11.15 -16.36 -3.49
N ILE A 240 10.00 -15.91 -2.98
CA ILE A 240 9.70 -15.95 -1.54
C ILE A 240 9.73 -17.38 -1.03
N LYS A 241 9.05 -18.32 -1.71
CA LYS A 241 9.07 -19.74 -1.33
C LYS A 241 10.47 -20.35 -1.36
N ARG A 242 11.30 -19.94 -2.34
CA ARG A 242 12.68 -20.41 -2.47
C ARG A 242 13.57 -19.91 -1.34
N LEU A 243 13.42 -18.66 -0.92
CA LEU A 243 14.22 -18.06 0.15
C LEU A 243 13.74 -18.46 1.55
N ASN A 244 12.44 -18.75 1.69
CA ASN A 244 11.79 -19.12 2.94
C ASN A 244 11.08 -20.46 2.79
N GLU A 245 11.82 -21.56 2.89
CA GLU A 245 11.31 -22.91 2.63
C GLU A 245 10.14 -23.31 3.55
N SER A 246 10.17 -22.84 4.80
CA SER A 246 9.15 -23.13 5.82
C SER A 246 7.82 -22.41 5.61
N VAL A 247 7.78 -21.36 4.76
CA VAL A 247 6.56 -20.60 4.49
C VAL A 247 5.76 -21.33 3.43
N ASN A 248 4.48 -21.62 3.68
CA ASN A 248 3.57 -22.05 2.62
C ASN A 248 3.09 -20.84 1.84
N VAL A 249 3.24 -20.84 0.52
CA VAL A 249 2.92 -19.69 -0.33
C VAL A 249 1.77 -20.05 -1.25
N PHE A 250 0.73 -19.23 -1.21
CA PHE A 250 -0.49 -19.41 -1.97
C PHE A 250 -0.86 -18.15 -2.75
N ARG A 251 -1.45 -18.34 -3.93
CA ARG A 251 -2.15 -17.29 -4.69
C ARG A 251 -3.61 -17.66 -4.84
N LEU A 252 -4.50 -16.76 -4.43
CA LEU A 252 -5.93 -16.87 -4.69
C LEU A 252 -6.31 -15.90 -5.80
N ASN A 253 -6.67 -16.43 -6.97
CA ASN A 253 -7.19 -15.65 -8.08
C ASN A 253 -8.71 -15.50 -7.92
N ALA A 254 -9.21 -14.29 -7.67
CA ALA A 254 -10.63 -14.05 -7.47
C ALA A 254 -11.05 -12.64 -7.90
N ASN A 255 -12.35 -12.44 -8.15
CA ASN A 255 -12.89 -11.09 -8.14
C ASN A 255 -12.97 -10.62 -6.67
N THR A 256 -11.95 -9.87 -6.23
CA THR A 256 -11.77 -9.46 -4.81
C THR A 256 -13.03 -8.87 -4.17
N PRO A 257 -13.70 -7.84 -4.74
CA PRO A 257 -14.96 -7.33 -4.20
C PRO A 257 -16.01 -8.43 -3.96
N LYS A 258 -16.32 -9.22 -4.99
CA LYS A 258 -17.36 -10.27 -4.91
C LYS A 258 -16.99 -11.40 -3.94
N PHE A 259 -15.70 -11.71 -3.83
CA PHE A 259 -15.19 -12.71 -2.89
C PHE A 259 -15.37 -12.21 -1.45
N LEU A 260 -14.94 -10.99 -1.15
CA LEU A 260 -15.04 -10.40 0.19
C LEU A 260 -16.49 -10.12 0.60
N GLU A 261 -17.36 -9.73 -0.33
CA GLU A 261 -18.81 -9.58 -0.08
C GLU A 261 -19.47 -10.83 0.49
N LYS A 262 -18.95 -12.02 0.18
CA LYS A 262 -19.48 -13.28 0.75
C LYS A 262 -18.98 -13.56 2.16
N LEU A 263 -17.85 -12.98 2.55
CA LEU A 263 -17.21 -13.19 3.85
C LEU A 263 -17.67 -12.15 4.89
N LEU A 264 -18.31 -11.08 4.45
CA LEU A 264 -18.83 -10.03 5.33
C LEU A 264 -20.18 -10.43 5.93
N ASP A 265 -20.23 -10.40 7.27
CA ASP A 265 -21.43 -10.70 8.04
C ASP A 265 -22.52 -9.62 7.89
N LYS A 266 -22.11 -8.35 7.73
CA LYS A 266 -23.01 -7.20 7.61
C LYS A 266 -22.77 -6.43 6.32
N LYS A 267 -23.75 -6.46 5.43
CA LYS A 267 -23.70 -5.81 4.10
C LYS A 267 -24.32 -4.41 4.09
N GLU A 268 -25.15 -4.11 5.07
CA GLU A 268 -26.04 -2.94 5.06
C GLU A 268 -25.34 -1.61 5.41
N GLU A 269 -24.12 -1.67 5.97
CA GLU A 269 -23.38 -0.48 6.42
C GLU A 269 -22.48 0.14 5.33
N ILE A 270 -22.48 -0.41 4.11
CA ILE A 270 -21.57 0.01 3.02
C ILE A 270 -22.23 1.09 2.17
N SER A 271 -21.72 2.32 2.25
CA SER A 271 -22.15 3.40 1.37
C SER A 271 -21.94 3.02 -0.10
N LYS A 272 -22.95 3.25 -0.93
CA LYS A 272 -22.87 3.10 -2.39
C LYS A 272 -22.42 4.38 -3.09
N ASP A 273 -22.25 5.46 -2.34
CA ASP A 273 -21.84 6.74 -2.89
C ASP A 273 -20.45 6.62 -3.46
N LYS A 274 -20.26 7.14 -4.67
CA LYS A 274 -18.95 7.20 -5.29
C LYS A 274 -18.28 8.51 -4.89
N PHE A 275 -16.96 8.44 -4.70
CA PHE A 275 -16.16 9.64 -4.60
C PHE A 275 -16.11 10.32 -5.98
N GLU A 276 -16.64 11.55 -6.04
CA GLU A 276 -16.76 12.33 -7.27
C GLU A 276 -15.84 13.56 -7.20
N LEU A 277 -14.54 13.35 -7.44
CA LEU A 277 -13.59 14.43 -7.61
C LEU A 277 -12.67 14.14 -8.79
N ASN A 278 -12.60 15.08 -9.73
CA ASN A 278 -11.73 14.94 -10.89
C ASN A 278 -10.31 15.38 -10.52
N LEU A 279 -9.34 14.47 -10.67
CA LEU A 279 -7.94 14.72 -10.37
C LEU A 279 -7.33 15.89 -11.15
N ALA A 280 -7.69 16.04 -12.44
CA ALA A 280 -7.15 17.11 -13.27
C ALA A 280 -7.66 18.49 -12.84
N ASP A 281 -8.95 18.56 -12.46
CA ASP A 281 -9.55 19.81 -11.98
C ASP A 281 -9.03 20.16 -10.58
N TRP A 282 -8.87 19.15 -9.71
CA TRP A 282 -8.28 19.35 -8.39
C TRP A 282 -6.83 19.83 -8.49
N PHE A 283 -6.00 19.25 -9.37
CA PHE A 283 -4.62 19.72 -9.58
C PHE A 283 -4.59 21.18 -10.03
N LYS A 284 -5.40 21.57 -11.02
CA LYS A 284 -5.47 22.97 -11.48
C LYS A 284 -5.89 23.93 -10.37
N ALA A 285 -6.76 23.49 -9.48
CA ALA A 285 -7.29 24.32 -8.40
C ALA A 285 -6.36 24.43 -7.18
N LYS A 286 -5.57 23.38 -6.89
CA LYS A 286 -4.81 23.26 -5.64
C LYS A 286 -3.30 23.29 -5.81
N ILE A 287 -2.79 22.92 -6.96
CA ILE A 287 -1.34 22.77 -7.21
C ILE A 287 -0.90 23.81 -8.24
N LYS A 288 0.14 24.57 -7.89
CA LYS A 288 0.76 25.51 -8.84
C LYS A 288 1.34 24.73 -10.01
N GLU A 289 0.88 25.03 -11.22
CA GLU A 289 1.38 24.36 -12.42
C GLU A 289 2.88 24.63 -12.63
N PRO A 290 3.70 23.58 -12.86
CA PRO A 290 5.12 23.77 -13.11
C PRO A 290 5.37 24.54 -14.42
N SER A 291 6.43 25.35 -14.45
CA SER A 291 6.84 26.06 -15.67
C SER A 291 7.21 25.07 -16.80
N ALA A 292 7.16 25.51 -18.05
CA ALA A 292 7.58 24.68 -19.19
C ALA A 292 9.00 24.12 -19.01
N LEU A 293 9.93 24.95 -18.51
CA LEU A 293 11.31 24.52 -18.22
C LEU A 293 11.35 23.45 -17.12
N THR A 294 10.56 23.63 -16.06
CA THR A 294 10.47 22.66 -14.96
C THR A 294 9.90 21.33 -15.44
N LYS A 295 8.85 21.36 -16.27
CA LYS A 295 8.27 20.14 -16.85
C LYS A 295 9.28 19.40 -17.72
N LEU A 296 10.08 20.13 -18.50
CA LEU A 296 11.14 19.57 -19.33
C LEU A 296 12.24 18.93 -18.47
N PHE A 297 12.63 19.60 -17.38
CA PHE A 297 13.61 19.09 -16.43
C PHE A 297 13.13 17.79 -15.75
N ILE A 298 11.88 17.76 -15.28
CA ILE A 298 11.28 16.56 -14.68
C ILE A 298 11.25 15.43 -15.72
N SER A 299 10.79 15.69 -16.95
CA SER A 299 10.76 14.68 -18.02
C SER A 299 12.13 14.10 -18.34
N ASN A 300 13.20 14.90 -18.26
CA ASN A 300 14.56 14.44 -18.53
C ASN A 300 15.17 13.65 -17.36
N LYS A 301 14.61 13.76 -16.15
CA LYS A 301 15.06 13.01 -14.96
C LYS A 301 14.43 11.62 -14.84
N ILE A 302 13.32 11.39 -15.54
CA ILE A 302 12.63 10.10 -15.63
C ILE A 302 13.23 9.30 -16.77
#